data_AF-A0A9E5NA70-F1
#
_entry.id   AF-A0A9E5NA70-F1
#
_cell.length_a   1.000
_cell.length_b   1.000
_cell.length_c   1.000
_cell.angle_alpha   90.00
_cell.angle_beta   90.00
_cell.angle_gamma   90.00
#
_symmetry.space_group_name_H-M   'P 1'
#
loop_
_entity.id
_entity.type
_entity.pdbx_description
1 polymer ?
#
loop_
_entity_poly.entity_id
_entity_poly.type
_entity_poly.pdbx_seq_one_letter_code
_entity_poly.pdbx_strand_id
1 'polypeptide(L)'
;MREFRKRSLVKAICWRALATFSTMAIVYIFTGKAALSLGVGAVEVFVKMFLYYGHERIWNLIAWGKLKHPLAHLDVNRELEPEHMEELRKRLEELGYL
;
A
#
# COMPACT_ATOMS: atom_id res chain seq x y z
N MET A 1 9.25 15.31 7.18
CA MET A 1 8.94 14.99 8.59
C MET A 1 8.54 13.52 8.68
N ARG A 2 9.42 12.65 9.20
CA ARG A 2 9.22 11.18 9.19
C ARG A 2 8.16 10.83 10.24
N GLU A 3 6.95 10.41 9.85
CA GLU A 3 5.96 9.94 10.82
C GLU A 3 6.48 8.68 11.52
N PHE A 4 6.37 8.63 12.85
CA PHE A 4 6.66 7.42 13.60
C PHE A 4 5.69 6.31 13.17
N ARG A 5 6.22 5.13 12.81
CA ARG A 5 5.47 3.93 12.37
C ARG A 5 4.23 3.63 13.24
N LYS A 6 4.32 3.89 14.55
CA LYS A 6 3.21 3.73 15.51
C LYS A 6 2.03 4.67 15.24
N ARG A 7 2.28 5.93 14.90
CA ARG A 7 1.22 6.93 14.62
C ARG A 7 0.42 6.55 13.38
N SER A 8 1.10 6.10 12.32
CA SER A 8 0.44 5.72 11.07
C SER A 8 -0.40 4.45 11.25
N LEU A 9 0.06 3.48 12.06
CA LEU A 9 -0.75 2.31 12.44
C LEU A 9 -2.01 2.69 13.21
N VAL A 10 -1.89 3.54 14.23
CA VAL A 10 -3.06 3.99 15.02
C VAL A 10 -4.07 4.73 14.15
N LYS A 11 -3.61 5.62 13.26
CA LYS A 11 -4.47 6.30 12.29
C LYS A 11 -5.19 5.31 11.37
N ALA A 12 -4.50 4.30 10.87
CA ALA A 12 -5.09 3.30 10.00
C ALA A 12 -6.17 2.47 10.71
N ILE A 13 -5.95 2.10 11.97
CA ILE A 13 -6.94 1.39 12.80
C ILE A 13 -8.15 2.30 13.07
N CYS A 14 -7.91 3.55 13.48
CA CYS A 14 -8.98 4.52 13.75
C CYS A 14 -9.86 4.74 12.51
N TRP A 15 -9.22 4.92 11.34
CA TRP A 15 -9.93 5.06 10.07
C TRP A 15 -10.76 3.82 9.72
N ARG A 16 -10.21 2.61 9.93
CA ARG A 16 -10.95 1.37 9.68
C ARG A 16 -12.15 1.20 10.61
N ALA A 17 -11.98 1.48 11.90
CA ALA A 17 -13.09 1.44 12.86
C ALA A 17 -14.21 2.42 12.48
N LEU A 18 -13.85 3.64 12.08
CA LEU A 18 -14.82 4.65 11.66
C LEU A 18 -15.58 4.22 10.39
N ALA A 19 -14.90 3.63 9.41
CA ALA A 19 -15.51 3.16 8.17
C ALA A 19 -16.48 1.99 8.38
N THR A 20 -16.14 1.03 9.24
CA THR A 20 -17.06 -0.07 9.57
C THR A 20 -18.23 0.43 10.40
N PHE A 21 -17.99 1.34 11.36
CA PHE A 21 -19.07 1.93 12.15
C PHE A 21 -20.06 2.73 11.30
N SER A 22 -19.57 3.52 10.34
CA SER A 22 -20.45 4.28 9.45
C SER A 22 -21.33 3.36 8.59
N THR A 23 -20.76 2.25 8.09
CA THR A 23 -21.52 1.25 7.33
C THR A 23 -22.60 0.60 8.19
N MET A 24 -22.23 0.16 9.40
CA MET A 24 -23.19 -0.40 10.35
C MET A 24 -24.29 0.60 10.73
N ALA A 25 -23.94 1.86 10.94
CA ALA A 25 -24.91 2.92 11.25
C ALA A 25 -25.88 3.13 10.10
N ILE A 26 -25.41 3.18 8.85
CA ILE A 26 -26.27 3.27 7.66
C ILE A 26 -27.23 2.08 7.63
N VAL A 27 -26.73 0.85 7.71
CA VAL A 27 -27.59 -0.36 7.68
C VAL A 27 -28.62 -0.32 8.81
N TYR A 28 -28.22 0.11 10.01
CA TYR A 28 -29.12 0.20 11.16
C TYR A 28 -30.21 1.25 10.95
N ILE A 29 -29.87 2.44 10.45
CA ILE A 29 -30.83 3.51 10.17
C ILE A 29 -31.90 3.05 9.18
N PHE A 30 -31.51 2.32 8.13
CA PHE A 30 -32.44 1.86 7.11
C PHE A 30 -33.26 0.63 7.52
N THR A 31 -32.72 -0.25 8.36
CA THR A 31 -33.36 -1.54 8.65
C THR A 31 -33.93 -1.66 10.07
N GLY A 32 -33.49 -0.82 11.00
CA GLY A 32 -33.79 -0.90 12.43
C GLY A 32 -33.23 -2.15 13.13
N LYS A 33 -32.44 -2.98 12.43
CA LYS A 33 -32.02 -4.30 12.89
C LYS A 33 -30.53 -4.30 13.26
N ALA A 34 -30.24 -4.30 14.56
CA ALA A 34 -28.87 -4.32 15.07
C ALA A 34 -28.10 -5.59 14.65
N ALA A 35 -28.73 -6.77 14.73
CA ALA A 35 -28.11 -8.03 14.33
C ALA A 35 -27.70 -8.05 12.85
N LEU A 36 -28.56 -7.50 11.97
CA LEU A 36 -28.26 -7.38 10.54
C LEU A 36 -27.09 -6.41 10.31
N SER A 37 -27.10 -5.27 11.00
CA SER A 37 -26.07 -4.24 10.88
C SER A 37 -24.69 -4.76 11.29
N LEU A 38 -24.62 -5.50 12.40
CA LEU A 38 -23.40 -6.19 12.86
C LEU A 38 -22.93 -7.25 11.84
N GLY A 39 -23.86 -8.05 11.30
CA GLY A 39 -23.54 -9.03 10.28
C GLY A 39 -22.94 -8.39 9.01
N VAL A 40 -23.54 -7.29 8.54
CA VAL A 40 -23.00 -6.55 7.39
C VAL A 40 -21.63 -5.97 7.69
N GLY A 41 -21.42 -5.34 8.85
CA GLY A 41 -20.13 -4.81 9.25
C GLY A 41 -19.03 -5.88 9.31
N ALA A 42 -19.35 -7.09 9.81
CA ALA A 42 -18.40 -8.20 9.83
C ALA A 42 -18.03 -8.68 8.41
N VAL A 43 -19.03 -8.85 7.53
CA VAL A 43 -18.82 -9.30 6.15
C VAL A 43 -18.05 -8.24 5.34
N GLU A 44 -18.34 -6.95 5.56
CA GLU A 44 -17.72 -5.82 4.87
C GLU A 44 -16.19 -5.81 4.99
N VAL A 45 -15.65 -6.18 6.17
CA VAL A 45 -14.20 -6.28 6.39
C VAL A 45 -13.57 -7.31 5.44
N PHE A 46 -14.16 -8.49 5.34
CA PHE A 46 -13.66 -9.55 4.46
C PHE A 46 -13.83 -9.18 2.98
N VAL A 47 -15.02 -8.67 2.61
CA VAL A 47 -15.31 -8.25 1.23
C VAL A 47 -14.31 -7.18 0.77
N LYS A 48 -14.02 -6.16 1.59
CA LYS A 48 -13.01 -5.15 1.26
C LYS A 48 -11.61 -5.75 1.11
N MET A 49 -11.24 -6.73 1.92
CA MET A 49 -9.95 -7.40 1.80
C MET A 49 -9.82 -8.14 0.46
N PHE A 50 -10.82 -8.96 0.11
CA PHE A 50 -10.83 -9.70 -1.15
C PHE A 50 -10.93 -8.76 -2.37
N LEU A 51 -11.77 -7.73 -2.30
CA LEU A 51 -11.87 -6.73 -3.37
C LEU A 51 -10.58 -5.95 -3.55
N TYR A 52 -9.93 -5.52 -2.47
CA TYR A 52 -8.67 -4.80 -2.57
C TYR A 52 -7.58 -5.67 -3.19
N TYR A 53 -7.47 -6.93 -2.73
CA TYR A 53 -6.52 -7.87 -3.30
C TYR A 53 -6.79 -8.12 -4.79
N GLY A 54 -8.04 -8.42 -5.16
CA GLY A 54 -8.44 -8.62 -6.55
C GLY A 54 -8.18 -7.38 -7.42
N HIS A 55 -8.52 -6.20 -6.91
CA HIS A 55 -8.24 -4.92 -7.55
C HIS A 55 -6.74 -4.73 -7.80
N GLU A 56 -5.89 -4.99 -6.81
CA GLU A 56 -4.43 -4.91 -6.97
C GLU A 56 -3.91 -5.90 -8.02
N ARG A 57 -4.44 -7.13 -8.04
CA ARG A 57 -4.05 -8.14 -9.05
C ARG A 57 -4.43 -7.72 -10.46
N ILE A 58 -5.66 -7.23 -10.64
CA ILE A 58 -6.12 -6.71 -11.94
C ILE A 58 -5.30 -5.48 -12.34
N TRP A 59 -5.07 -4.56 -11.40
CA TRP A 59 -4.32 -3.34 -11.64
C TRP A 59 -2.86 -3.63 -12.03
N ASN A 60 -2.24 -4.65 -11.44
CA ASN A 60 -0.90 -5.08 -11.80
C ASN A 60 -0.79 -5.60 -13.24
N LEU A 61 -1.88 -6.05 -13.86
CA LEU A 61 -1.89 -6.42 -15.29
C LEU A 61 -1.94 -5.19 -16.20
N ILE A 62 -2.46 -4.06 -15.70
CA ILE A 62 -2.55 -2.82 -16.45
C ILE A 62 -1.17 -2.12 -16.45
N ALA A 63 -0.62 -1.84 -17.63
CA ALA A 63 0.68 -1.19 -17.78
C ALA A 63 0.62 0.34 -17.54
N TRP A 64 -0.57 0.90 -17.40
CA TRP A 64 -0.80 2.33 -17.22
C TRP A 64 -0.09 2.86 -15.97
N GLY A 65 0.69 3.95 -16.11
CA GLY A 65 1.35 4.62 -15.00
C GLY A 65 2.58 3.90 -14.43
N LYS A 66 2.98 2.74 -14.98
CA LYS A 66 4.26 2.12 -14.63
C LYS A 66 5.38 2.95 -15.27
N LEU A 67 6.04 3.79 -14.45
CA LEU A 67 7.29 4.44 -14.83
C LEU A 67 8.34 3.36 -15.07
N LYS A 68 8.65 3.07 -16.33
CA LYS A 68 9.84 2.29 -16.65
C LYS A 68 11.03 3.11 -16.16
N HIS A 69 11.77 2.57 -15.20
CA HIS A 69 13.03 3.16 -14.79
C HIS A 69 13.89 3.39 -16.04
N PRO A 70 14.54 4.56 -16.21
CA PRO A 70 15.32 4.84 -17.42
C PRO A 70 16.38 3.75 -17.69
N LEU A 71 16.86 3.10 -16.64
CA LEU A 71 17.84 2.00 -16.70
C LEU A 71 17.21 0.60 -16.64
N ALA A 72 15.88 0.46 -16.73
CA ALA A 72 15.21 -0.85 -16.68
C ALA A 72 15.59 -1.78 -17.84
N HIS A 73 16.20 -1.22 -18.90
CA HIS A 73 16.69 -1.96 -20.06
C HIS A 73 18.11 -2.52 -19.87
N LEU A 74 18.82 -2.13 -18.80
CA LEU A 74 20.16 -2.64 -18.50
C LEU A 74 20.03 -3.96 -17.75
N ASP A 75 20.48 -5.06 -18.37
CA ASP A 75 20.52 -6.38 -17.75
C ASP A 75 21.76 -6.48 -16.85
N VAL A 76 21.62 -6.02 -15.60
CA VAL A 76 22.68 -6.09 -14.58
C VAL A 76 22.57 -7.43 -13.85
N ASN A 77 22.95 -8.50 -14.53
CA ASN A 77 22.97 -9.87 -13.99
C ASN A 77 24.35 -10.29 -13.45
N ARG A 78 25.27 -9.34 -13.29
CA ARG A 78 26.64 -9.58 -12.81
C ARG A 78 26.75 -9.12 -11.37
N GLU A 79 27.33 -9.94 -10.50
CA GLU A 79 27.68 -9.52 -9.15
C GLU A 79 28.67 -8.34 -9.23
N LEU A 80 28.43 -7.32 -8.41
CA LEU A 80 29.25 -6.12 -8.39
C LEU A 80 30.60 -6.45 -7.78
N GLU A 81 31.64 -6.50 -8.60
CA GLU A 81 33.02 -6.59 -8.10
C GLU A 81 33.33 -5.40 -7.16
N PRO A 82 34.15 -5.62 -6.11
CA PRO A 82 34.44 -4.60 -5.10
C PRO A 82 34.96 -3.27 -5.68
N GLU A 83 35.70 -3.32 -6.78
CA GLU A 83 36.25 -2.14 -7.46
C GLU A 83 35.15 -1.25 -8.06
N HIS A 84 34.09 -1.82 -8.62
CA HIS A 84 32.97 -1.05 -9.17
C HIS A 84 32.17 -0.32 -8.07
N MET A 85 32.17 -0.84 -6.85
CA MET A 85 31.52 -0.22 -5.71
C MET A 85 32.26 1.02 -5.22
N GLU A 86 33.60 0.99 -5.23
CA GLU A 86 34.40 2.18 -4.93
C GLU A 86 34.20 3.27 -5.98
N GLU A 87 34.15 2.90 -7.26
CA GLU A 87 33.87 3.88 -8.32
C GLU A 87 32.46 4.47 -8.21
N LEU A 88 31.44 3.64 -7.96
CA LEU A 88 30.08 4.12 -7.74
C LEU A 88 30.01 5.08 -6.55
N ARG A 89 30.64 4.72 -5.44
CA ARG A 89 30.67 5.55 -4.24
C ARG A 89 31.31 6.90 -4.51
N LYS A 90 32.46 6.92 -5.19
CA LYS A 90 33.17 8.16 -5.54
C LYS A 90 32.32 9.06 -6.44
N ARG A 91 31.64 8.48 -7.44
CA ARG A 91 30.70 9.23 -8.31
C ARG A 91 29.50 9.76 -7.53
N LEU A 92 29.00 9.02 -6.54
CA LEU A 92 27.89 9.47 -5.71
C LEU A 92 28.29 10.62 -4.76
N GLU A 93 29.51 10.61 -4.22
CA GLU A 93 30.09 11.72 -3.46
C GLU A 93 30.29 12.97 -4.34
N GLU A 94 30.82 12.81 -5.56
CA GLU A 94 30.96 13.93 -6.53
C GLU A 94 29.61 14.55 -6.91
N LEU A 95 28.56 13.74 -7.01
CA LEU A 95 27.19 14.18 -7.30
C LEU A 95 26.45 14.71 -6.06
N GLY A 96 27.07 14.64 -4.86
CA GLY A 96 26.49 15.12 -3.60
C GLY A 96 25.33 14.27 -3.05
N TYR A 97 25.22 13.02 -3.50
CA TYR A 97 24.25 12.06 -2.96
C TYR A 97 24.75 11.39 -1.66
N LEU A 98 26.07 11.40 -1.43
CA LEU A 98 26.78 10.98 -0.22
C LEU A 98 27.60 12.14 0.31
#